data_AF-A0A4V2F3D1-F1
#
_entry.id   AF-A0A4V2F3D1-F1
#
_cell.length_a   1.000
_cell.length_b   1.000
_cell.length_c   1.000
_cell.angle_alpha   90.00
_cell.angle_beta   90.00
_cell.angle_gamma   90.00
#
_symmetry.space_group_name_H-M   'P 1'
#
loop_
_entity.id
_entity.type
_entity.pdbx_description
1 polymer ?
#
loop_
_entity_poly.entity_id
_entity_poly.type
_entity_poly.pdbx_seq_one_letter_code
_entity_poly.pdbx_strand_id
1 'polypeptide(L)'
;MSSPAARAALAEAQAELMAALVAGGPPPDGFDARQVRAQADALVGKRRMVVAALRPDLVRACGDGFARAFAEYAATRPRPPEGALADADAFAAALGLRAAGRRRRWRR
;
A
#
# COMPACT_ATOMS: atom_id res chain seq x y z
N MET A 1 0.21 -17.82 32.06
CA MET A 1 0.70 -18.04 30.67
C MET A 1 -0.51 -18.23 29.77
N SER A 2 -0.58 -17.56 28.62
CA SER A 2 -1.73 -17.70 27.70
C SER A 2 -1.80 -19.11 27.12
N SER A 3 -3.01 -19.67 26.98
CA SER A 3 -3.20 -21.03 26.47
C SER A 3 -2.84 -21.12 24.97
N PRO A 4 -2.47 -22.31 24.46
CA PRO A 4 -2.24 -22.49 23.02
C PRO A 4 -3.41 -22.02 22.16
N ALA A 5 -4.65 -22.30 22.58
CA ALA A 5 -5.87 -21.87 21.88
C ALA A 5 -6.01 -20.34 21.87
N ALA A 6 -5.77 -19.67 23.00
CA ALA A 6 -5.82 -18.21 23.06
C ALA A 6 -4.76 -17.54 22.18
N ARG A 7 -3.57 -18.15 22.06
CA ARG A 7 -2.53 -17.67 21.13
C ARG A 7 -2.92 -17.86 19.66
N ALA A 8 -3.57 -18.97 19.32
CA ALA A 8 -4.03 -19.25 17.96
C ALA A 8 -5.09 -18.23 17.51
N ALA A 9 -6.10 -17.98 18.36
CA ALA A 9 -7.13 -16.99 18.08
C ALA A 9 -6.57 -15.56 17.89
N LEU A 10 -5.56 -15.17 18.68
CA LEU A 10 -4.88 -13.89 18.51
C LEU A 10 -4.14 -13.81 17.17
N ALA A 11 -3.41 -14.87 16.80
CA ALA A 11 -2.68 -14.92 15.54
C ALA A 11 -3.62 -14.81 14.33
N GLU A 12 -4.79 -15.44 14.40
CA GLU A 12 -5.85 -15.34 13.39
C GLU A 12 -6.38 -13.91 13.28
N ALA A 13 -6.79 -13.29 14.38
CA ALA A 13 -7.24 -11.89 14.39
C ALA A 13 -6.16 -10.91 13.89
N GLN A 14 -4.88 -11.16 14.19
CA GLN A 14 -3.76 -10.36 13.67
C GLN A 14 -3.60 -10.52 12.15
N ALA A 15 -3.76 -11.74 11.63
CA ALA A 15 -3.70 -12.01 10.19
C ALA A 15 -4.87 -11.34 9.45
N GLU A 16 -6.09 -11.41 10.00
CA GLU A 16 -7.27 -10.75 9.46
C GLU A 16 -7.11 -9.22 9.45
N LEU A 17 -6.63 -8.64 10.56
CA LEU A 17 -6.34 -7.20 10.63
C LEU A 17 -5.29 -6.81 9.58
N MET A 18 -4.27 -7.64 9.39
CA MET A 18 -3.27 -7.37 8.38
C MET A 18 -3.84 -7.42 6.98
N ALA A 19 -4.66 -8.42 6.66
CA ALA A 19 -5.37 -8.51 5.38
C ALA A 19 -6.28 -7.30 5.14
N ALA A 20 -7.01 -6.82 6.16
CA ALA A 20 -7.82 -5.63 6.06
C ALA A 20 -6.99 -4.38 5.74
N LEU A 21 -5.84 -4.22 6.41
CA LEU A 21 -4.99 -3.04 6.26
C LEU A 21 -4.19 -2.99 4.96
N VAL A 22 -3.76 -4.13 4.42
CA VAL A 22 -2.83 -4.16 3.26
C VAL A 22 -3.38 -4.80 2.00
N ALA A 23 -4.45 -5.60 2.11
CA ALA A 23 -5.05 -6.34 1.00
C ALA A 23 -6.53 -5.98 0.74
N GLY A 24 -7.09 -5.02 1.49
CA GLY A 24 -8.47 -4.57 1.29
C GLY A 24 -9.53 -5.55 1.79
N GLY A 25 -9.17 -6.43 2.74
CA GLY A 25 -10.12 -7.29 3.43
C GLY A 25 -11.11 -6.53 4.33
N PRO A 26 -12.21 -7.16 4.76
CA PRO A 26 -13.12 -6.55 5.71
C PRO A 26 -12.42 -6.33 7.07
N PRO A 27 -12.79 -5.29 7.84
CA PRO A 27 -12.34 -5.13 9.22
C PRO A 27 -12.74 -6.36 10.06
N PRO A 28 -11.83 -6.91 10.89
CA PRO A 28 -12.14 -8.03 11.76
C PRO A 28 -13.14 -7.65 12.85
N ASP A 29 -13.83 -8.64 13.41
CA ASP A 29 -14.74 -8.44 14.53
C ASP A 29 -14.02 -7.80 15.74
N GLY A 30 -14.71 -6.88 16.42
CA GLY A 30 -14.16 -6.15 17.56
C GLY A 30 -13.26 -4.96 17.20
N PHE A 31 -12.94 -4.74 15.92
CA PHE A 31 -12.24 -3.54 15.47
C PHE A 31 -13.20 -2.47 14.98
N ASP A 32 -12.85 -1.20 15.24
CA ASP A 32 -13.58 -0.07 14.67
C ASP A 32 -13.32 0.00 13.16
N ALA A 33 -14.36 -0.30 12.38
CA ALA A 33 -14.31 -0.31 10.93
C ALA A 33 -13.89 1.03 10.31
N ARG A 34 -14.23 2.18 10.93
CA ARG A 34 -13.79 3.50 10.47
C ARG A 34 -12.30 3.70 10.71
N GLN A 35 -11.79 3.28 11.88
CA GLN A 35 -10.37 3.37 12.17
C GLN A 35 -9.54 2.47 11.26
N VAL A 36 -9.98 1.23 11.02
CA VAL A 36 -9.28 0.31 10.09
C VAL A 36 -9.21 0.91 8.69
N ARG A 37 -10.31 1.47 8.17
CA ARG A 37 -10.29 2.15 6.88
C ARG A 37 -9.35 3.37 6.86
N ALA A 38 -9.40 4.22 7.88
CA ALA A 38 -8.51 5.37 7.97
C ALA A 38 -7.02 4.95 7.99
N GLN A 39 -6.69 3.84 8.65
CA GLN A 39 -5.33 3.30 8.66
C GLN A 39 -4.94 2.73 7.29
N ALA A 40 -5.84 2.00 6.61
CA ALA A 40 -5.60 1.50 5.26
C ALA A 40 -5.33 2.66 4.28
N ASP A 41 -6.14 3.73 4.35
CA ASP A 41 -5.96 4.94 3.53
C ASP A 41 -4.62 5.63 3.83
N ALA A 42 -4.22 5.71 5.11
CA ALA A 42 -2.93 6.25 5.51
C ALA A 42 -1.76 5.42 4.95
N LEU A 43 -1.88 4.09 4.91
CA LEU A 43 -0.89 3.20 4.30
C LEU A 43 -0.79 3.41 2.78
N VAL A 44 -1.91 3.59 2.09
CA VAL A 44 -1.92 3.97 0.66
C VAL A 44 -1.24 5.32 0.46
N GLY A 45 -1.53 6.31 1.32
CA GLY A 45 -0.86 7.61 1.32
C GLY A 45 0.66 7.50 1.49
N LYS A 46 1.12 6.63 2.40
CA LYS A 46 2.55 6.36 2.61
C LYS A 46 3.20 5.71 1.38
N ARG A 47 2.54 4.71 0.76
CA ARG A 47 3.00 4.10 -0.50
C ARG A 47 3.17 5.17 -1.58
N ARG A 48 2.16 6.03 -1.76
CA ARG A 48 2.17 7.14 -2.72
C ARG A 48 3.37 8.07 -2.51
N MET A 49 3.65 8.46 -1.27
CA MET A 49 4.78 9.34 -0.95
C MET A 49 6.12 8.71 -1.34
N VAL A 50 6.30 7.41 -1.07
CA VAL A 50 7.52 6.69 -1.44
C VAL A 50 7.65 6.60 -2.96
N VAL A 51 6.57 6.28 -3.67
CA VAL A 51 6.58 6.23 -5.14
C VAL A 51 6.90 7.61 -5.74
N ALA A 52 6.32 8.68 -5.22
CA ALA A 52 6.62 10.05 -5.64
C ALA A 52 8.12 10.39 -5.47
N ALA A 53 8.73 9.94 -4.37
CA ALA A 53 10.15 10.13 -4.12
C ALA A 53 11.05 9.32 -5.07
N LEU A 54 10.67 8.08 -5.39
CA LEU A 54 11.43 7.19 -6.27
C LEU A 54 11.29 7.55 -7.77
N ARG A 55 10.10 8.03 -8.16
CA ARG A 55 9.71 8.31 -9.54
C ARG A 55 9.06 9.69 -9.69
N PRO A 56 9.83 10.78 -9.50
CA PRO A 56 9.33 12.15 -9.67
C PRO A 56 8.89 12.44 -11.12
N ASP A 57 9.29 11.61 -12.08
CA ASP A 57 8.79 11.63 -13.46
C ASP A 57 7.31 11.28 -13.56
N LEU A 58 6.81 10.35 -12.75
CA LEU A 58 5.38 10.01 -12.68
C LEU A 58 4.57 11.16 -12.09
N VAL A 59 5.12 11.85 -11.07
CA VAL A 59 4.49 13.06 -10.50
C VAL A 59 4.35 14.13 -11.57
N ARG A 60 5.40 14.37 -12.36
CA ARG A 60 5.38 15.34 -13.47
C ARG A 60 4.40 14.93 -14.58
N ALA A 61 4.35 13.64 -14.94
CA ALA A 61 3.47 13.14 -15.98
C ALA A 61 1.98 13.23 -15.58
N CYS A 62 1.65 12.95 -14.33
CA CYS A 62 0.27 12.99 -13.84
C CYS A 62 -0.19 14.38 -13.36
N GLY A 63 0.74 15.28 -13.03
CA GLY A 63 0.43 16.58 -12.42
C GLY A 63 -0.44 16.44 -11.17
N ASP A 64 -1.45 17.30 -11.07
CA ASP A 64 -2.43 17.29 -9.96
C ASP A 64 -3.22 15.98 -9.87
N GLY A 65 -3.28 15.20 -10.97
CA GLY A 65 -3.93 13.89 -11.02
C GLY A 65 -3.16 12.77 -10.33
N PHE A 66 -1.91 12.98 -9.92
CA PHE A 66 -1.04 11.92 -9.37
C PHE A 66 -1.65 11.21 -8.16
N ALA A 67 -2.24 11.97 -7.23
CA ALA A 67 -2.81 11.40 -6.01
C ALA A 67 -4.01 10.50 -6.31
N ARG A 68 -4.92 10.96 -7.17
CA ARG A 68 -6.08 10.19 -7.61
C ARG A 68 -5.68 8.95 -8.39
N ALA A 69 -4.78 9.09 -9.36
CA ALA A 69 -4.29 7.96 -10.16
C ALA A 69 -3.63 6.88 -9.29
N PHE A 70 -2.86 7.28 -8.28
CA PHE A 70 -2.26 6.32 -7.36
C PHE A 70 -3.29 5.62 -6.48
N ALA A 71 -4.32 6.32 -6.01
CA ALA A 71 -5.40 5.72 -5.23
C ALA A 71 -6.19 4.69 -6.05
N GLU A 72 -6.53 5.01 -7.30
CA GLU A 72 -7.21 4.09 -8.24
C GLU A 72 -6.35 2.84 -8.53
N TYR A 73 -5.05 3.04 -8.73
CA TYR A 73 -4.09 1.93 -8.86
C TYR A 73 -4.07 1.04 -7.61
N ALA A 74 -3.93 1.64 -6.42
CA ALA A 74 -3.78 0.92 -5.16
C ALA A 74 -5.07 0.20 -4.72
N ALA A 75 -6.24 0.72 -5.10
CA ALA A 75 -7.54 0.12 -4.79
C ALA A 75 -7.74 -1.27 -5.40
N THR A 76 -7.04 -1.57 -6.49
CA THR A 76 -7.17 -2.85 -7.23
C THR A 76 -5.90 -3.69 -7.18
N ARG A 77 -4.82 -3.18 -6.58
CA ARG A 77 -3.51 -3.84 -6.60
C ARG A 77 -2.82 -3.74 -5.23
N PRO A 78 -2.62 -4.89 -4.54
CA PRO A 78 -1.81 -4.91 -3.33
C PRO A 78 -0.37 -4.49 -3.65
N ARG A 79 0.36 -4.04 -2.62
CA ARG A 79 1.77 -3.68 -2.78
C ARG A 79 2.58 -4.93 -3.19
N PRO A 80 3.41 -4.87 -4.24
CA PRO A 80 4.27 -5.99 -4.62
C PRO A 80 5.23 -6.40 -3.50
N PRO A 81 5.47 -7.71 -3.28
CA PRO A 81 6.35 -8.21 -2.23
C PRO A 81 7.82 -7.78 -2.41
N GLU A 82 8.24 -7.50 -3.64
CA GLU A 82 9.58 -7.01 -4.01
C GLU A 82 9.84 -5.58 -3.51
N GLY A 83 8.80 -4.89 -3.04
CA GLY A 83 8.92 -3.64 -2.30
C GLY A 83 8.64 -2.39 -3.13
N ALA A 84 9.12 -1.25 -2.63
CA ALA A 84 8.67 0.07 -3.11
C ALA A 84 9.09 0.39 -4.55
N LEU A 85 10.24 -0.12 -5.00
CA LEU A 85 10.69 0.09 -6.38
C LEU A 85 9.81 -0.68 -7.37
N ALA A 86 9.44 -1.92 -7.04
CA ALA A 86 8.51 -2.71 -7.83
C ALA A 86 7.10 -2.08 -7.84
N ASP A 87 6.64 -1.54 -6.70
CA ASP A 87 5.37 -0.80 -6.64
C ASP A 87 5.38 0.44 -7.56
N ALA A 88 6.49 1.19 -7.59
CA ALA A 88 6.65 2.33 -8.47
C ALA A 88 6.66 1.94 -9.96
N ASP A 89 7.25 0.79 -10.30
CA ASP A 89 7.26 0.26 -11.66
C ASP A 89 5.92 -0.29 -12.11
N ALA A 90 5.22 -1.02 -11.23
CA ALA A 90 3.87 -1.49 -11.47
C ALA A 90 2.90 -0.31 -11.65
N PHE A 91 3.05 0.76 -10.86
CA PHE A 91 2.27 1.98 -11.06
C PHE A 91 2.56 2.66 -12.40
N ALA A 92 3.84 2.80 -12.79
CA ALA A 92 4.20 3.32 -14.10
C ALA A 92 3.60 2.49 -15.25
N ALA A 93 3.67 1.16 -15.14
CA ALA A 93 3.08 0.24 -16.11
C ALA A 93 1.55 0.37 -16.18
N ALA A 94 0.87 0.55 -15.04
CA ALA A 94 -0.57 0.78 -14.99
C ALA A 94 -0.99 2.10 -15.67
N LEU A 95 -0.09 3.08 -15.74
CA LEU A 95 -0.27 4.34 -16.48
C LEU A 95 0.13 4.24 -17.96
N GLY A 96 0.61 3.09 -18.44
CA GLY A 96 1.17 2.94 -19.79
C GLY A 96 2.51 3.64 -20.00
N LEU A 97 3.16 4.09 -18.92
CA LEU A 97 4.44 4.79 -18.97
C LEU A 97 5.59 3.78 -18.89
N ARG A 98 6.43 3.72 -19.93
CA ARG A 98 7.70 3.00 -19.84
C ARG A 98 8.69 3.75 -18.95
N ALA A 99 9.52 3.02 -18.23
CA ALA A 99 10.43 3.56 -17.22
C ALA A 99 11.40 4.60 -17.81
N ALA A 100 11.07 5.89 -17.68
CA ALA A 100 11.99 6.99 -17.91
C ALA A 100 12.56 7.45 -16.56
N GLY A 101 13.88 7.39 -16.40
CA GLY A 101 14.60 8.05 -15.30
C GLY A 101 14.30 7.57 -13.87
N ARG A 102 14.97 6.50 -13.41
CA ARG A 102 14.92 6.04 -12.01
C ARG A 102 15.90 6.83 -11.14
N ARG A 103 15.50 7.30 -9.95
CA ARG A 103 16.47 7.72 -8.92
C ARG A 103 16.97 6.48 -8.16
N ARG A 104 18.25 6.13 -8.34
CA ARG A 104 18.87 4.91 -7.77
C ARG A 104 19.23 4.97 -6.27
N ARG A 105 18.89 6.03 -5.52
CA ARG A 105 19.40 6.19 -4.15
C ARG A 105 18.31 6.64 -3.17
N TRP A 106 17.67 5.66 -2.55
CA TRP A 106 17.12 5.78 -1.20
C TRP A 106 18.03 4.95 -0.31
N ARG A 107 18.85 5.59 0.53
CA ARG A 107 19.54 4.90 1.62
C ARG A 107 18.66 5.05 2.87
N ARG A 108 18.47 3.92 3.55
CA ARG A 108 17.90 3.85 4.90
C ARG A 108 18.70 4.71 5.86
#